data_AF-A0A7X7JTK5-F1
#
_entry.id   AF-A0A7X7JTK5-F1
#
_cell.length_a   1.000
_cell.length_b   1.000
_cell.length_c   1.000
_cell.angle_alpha   90.00
_cell.angle_beta   90.00
_cell.angle_gamma   90.00
#
_symmetry.space_group_name_H-M   'P 1'
#
loop_
_entity.id
_entity.type
_entity.pdbx_description
1 polymer ?
#
loop_
_entity_poly.entity_id
_entity_poly.type
_entity_poly.pdbx_seq_one_letter_code
_entity_poly.pdbx_strand_id
1 'polypeptide(L)'
;MSDQPAAKPPVPTPVTIIVVLVAVLLVAGAFLLGRWLADDGPSAPPEEPAAPLVAPESIGEFQVSETSAPSTAADVGKDVVRATYTDGTNRVLLVLSRPEADLEEFLTNAGIQELQAAPEADDASPEPSAATVCGRSADTEYAACGRQIEETGQLLVALTDVDPNTLTTLLQQLPS
;
A
#
# COMPACT_ATOMS: atom_id res chain seq x y z
N MET A 1 26.69 -66.43 39.68
CA MET A 1 26.25 -65.54 38.59
C MET A 1 26.83 -64.17 38.88
N SER A 2 27.79 -63.71 38.07
CA SER A 2 28.38 -62.37 38.24
C SER A 2 28.01 -61.54 37.02
N ASP A 3 27.09 -60.61 37.23
CA ASP A 3 26.70 -59.57 36.28
C ASP A 3 27.77 -58.46 36.32
N GLN A 4 28.43 -58.19 35.19
CA GLN A 4 29.38 -57.09 35.05
C GLN A 4 28.64 -55.90 34.40
N PRO A 5 28.58 -54.71 35.02
CA PRO A 5 27.97 -53.55 34.39
C PRO A 5 28.90 -53.02 33.27
N ALA A 6 28.35 -52.91 32.06
CA ALA A 6 29.04 -52.35 30.90
C ALA A 6 29.47 -50.89 31.18
N ALA A 7 30.78 -50.66 31.27
CA ALA A 7 31.35 -49.33 31.44
C ALA A 7 31.08 -48.48 30.18
N LYS A 8 30.35 -47.37 30.35
CA LYS A 8 30.11 -46.37 29.30
C LYS A 8 31.45 -45.77 28.86
N PRO A 9 31.78 -45.75 27.56
CA PRO A 9 33.07 -45.22 27.11
C PRO A 9 33.21 -43.74 27.52
N PRO A 10 34.39 -43.33 28.02
CA PRO A 10 34.64 -41.92 28.36
C PRO A 10 34.60 -41.10 27.08
N VAL A 11 33.75 -40.07 27.05
CA VAL A 11 33.64 -39.15 25.91
C VAL A 11 34.99 -38.42 25.78
N PRO A 12 35.64 -38.44 24.61
CA PRO A 12 36.90 -37.74 24.42
C PRO A 12 36.68 -36.23 24.58
N THR A 13 37.43 -35.64 25.52
CA THR A 13 37.44 -34.22 25.90
C THR A 13 37.40 -33.21 24.72
N PRO A 14 38.08 -33.43 23.57
CA PRO A 14 37.99 -32.48 22.45
C PRO A 14 36.60 -32.44 21.79
N VAL A 15 35.85 -33.55 21.80
CA VAL A 15 34.50 -33.60 21.21
C VAL A 15 33.54 -32.74 22.03
N THR A 16 33.66 -32.76 23.36
CA THR A 16 32.87 -31.90 24.24
C THR A 16 33.13 -30.41 23.99
N ILE A 17 34.39 -30.02 23.74
CA ILE A 17 34.76 -28.63 23.45
C ILE A 17 34.16 -28.16 22.11
N ILE A 18 34.23 -29.00 21.07
CA ILE A 18 33.65 -28.69 19.76
C ILE A 18 32.14 -28.52 19.85
N VAL A 19 31.45 -29.41 20.58
CA VAL A 19 29.99 -29.32 20.77
C VAL A 19 29.58 -28.03 21.47
N VAL A 20 30.33 -27.61 22.50
CA VAL A 20 30.07 -26.35 23.20
C VAL A 20 30.29 -25.14 22.28
N LEU A 21 31.36 -25.13 21.48
CA LEU A 21 31.62 -24.04 20.53
C LEU A 21 30.52 -23.91 19.46
N VAL A 22 30.06 -25.04 18.91
CA VAL A 22 28.97 -25.06 17.94
C VAL A 22 27.67 -24.56 18.56
N ALA A 23 27.36 -24.96 19.80
CA ALA A 23 26.18 -24.48 20.50
C ALA A 23 26.21 -22.96 20.73
N VAL A 24 27.36 -22.41 21.12
CA VAL A 24 27.54 -20.96 21.30
C VAL A 24 27.37 -20.20 19.98
N LEU A 25 27.91 -20.72 18.88
CA LEU A 25 27.74 -20.12 17.55
C LEU A 25 26.27 -20.11 17.09
N LEU A 26 25.54 -21.20 17.34
CA LEU A 26 24.12 -21.28 17.00
C LEU A 26 23.27 -20.28 17.81
N VAL A 27 23.55 -20.15 19.12
CA VAL A 27 22.85 -19.18 19.98
C VAL A 27 23.17 -17.74 19.57
N ALA A 28 24.44 -17.44 19.25
CA ALA A 28 24.84 -16.11 18.76
C ALA A 28 24.19 -15.78 17.41
N GLY A 29 24.12 -16.76 16.50
CA GLY A 29 23.44 -16.60 15.20
C GLY A 29 21.94 -16.35 15.36
N ALA A 30 21.25 -17.12 16.21
CA ALA A 30 19.84 -16.92 16.49
C ALA A 30 19.55 -15.57 17.18
N PHE A 31 20.44 -15.11 18.06
CA PHE A 31 20.32 -13.80 18.71
C PHE A 31 20.49 -12.64 17.71
N LEU A 32 21.44 -12.74 16.78
CA LEU A 32 21.64 -11.73 15.73
C LEU A 32 20.49 -11.72 14.72
N LEU A 33 20.00 -12.89 14.31
CA LEU A 33 18.82 -13.00 13.45
C LEU A 33 17.56 -12.48 14.15
N GLY A 34 17.40 -12.78 15.45
CA GLY A 34 16.31 -12.27 16.27
C GLY A 34 16.35 -10.75 16.42
N ARG A 35 17.54 -10.12 16.46
CA ARG A 35 17.67 -8.66 16.43
C ARG A 35 17.37 -8.05 15.06
N TRP A 36 17.71 -8.75 13.97
CA TRP A 36 17.42 -8.27 12.61
C TRP A 36 15.93 -8.39 12.27
N LEU A 37 15.24 -9.40 12.82
CA LEU A 37 13.78 -9.57 12.72
C LEU A 37 12.98 -8.77 13.76
N ALA A 38 13.63 -8.26 14.81
CA ALA A 38 13.00 -7.40 15.83
C ALA A 38 13.25 -5.91 15.59
N ASP A 39 13.83 -5.56 14.44
CA ASP A 39 13.91 -4.17 13.94
C ASP A 39 12.64 -3.80 13.13
N ASP A 40 11.53 -4.52 13.31
CA ASP A 40 10.21 -3.91 13.21
C ASP A 40 10.08 -3.00 14.45
N GLY A 41 10.47 -1.75 14.25
CA GLY A 41 10.55 -0.73 15.29
C GLY A 41 9.28 -0.64 16.15
N PRO A 42 9.39 -0.02 17.33
CA PRO A 42 8.21 0.24 18.16
C PRO A 42 7.14 0.92 17.30
N SER A 43 6.00 0.26 17.11
CA SER A 43 4.81 0.87 16.53
C SER A 43 4.64 2.21 17.22
N ALA A 44 4.80 3.28 16.44
CA ALA A 44 4.58 4.62 16.94
C ALA A 44 3.20 4.64 17.63
N PRO A 45 3.07 5.31 18.80
CA PRO A 45 1.77 5.49 19.42
C PRO A 45 0.81 6.08 18.39
N PRO A 46 -0.47 5.69 18.40
CA PRO A 46 -1.41 6.14 17.38
C PRO A 46 -1.43 7.66 17.42
N GLU A 47 -0.93 8.27 16.34
CA GLU A 47 -1.19 9.67 16.04
C GLU A 47 -2.70 9.88 16.01
N GLU A 48 -3.11 11.12 16.28
CA GLU A 48 -4.49 11.61 16.27
C GLU A 48 -5.38 10.84 15.27
N PRO A 49 -6.63 10.46 15.62
CA PRO A 49 -7.46 9.68 14.72
C PRO A 49 -7.52 10.36 13.35
N ALA A 50 -6.85 9.76 12.36
CA ALA A 50 -6.82 10.30 11.02
C ALA A 50 -8.25 10.51 10.56
N ALA A 51 -8.54 11.67 9.96
CA ALA A 51 -9.87 11.95 9.45
C ALA A 51 -10.34 10.78 8.56
N PRO A 52 -11.58 10.27 8.74
CA PRO A 52 -12.02 9.06 8.07
C PRO A 52 -11.95 9.26 6.55
N LEU A 53 -11.49 8.25 5.82
CA LEU A 53 -11.58 8.26 4.36
C LEU A 53 -13.05 8.19 3.96
N VAL A 54 -13.50 9.24 3.28
CA VAL A 54 -14.88 9.37 2.82
C VAL A 54 -14.84 9.84 1.37
N ALA A 55 -15.57 9.13 0.51
CA ALA A 55 -15.80 9.58 -0.85
C ALA A 55 -16.83 10.74 -0.86
N PRO A 56 -16.59 11.83 -1.60
CA PRO A 56 -17.56 12.92 -1.70
C PRO A 56 -18.87 12.47 -2.36
N GLU A 57 -19.98 13.17 -2.11
CA GLU A 57 -21.26 12.84 -2.76
C GLU A 57 -21.28 13.18 -4.26
N SER A 58 -20.40 14.09 -4.68
CA SER A 58 -20.27 14.52 -6.08
C SER A 58 -18.85 15.01 -6.38
N ILE A 59 -18.43 14.87 -7.64
CA ILE A 59 -17.17 15.42 -8.18
C ILE A 59 -17.52 16.12 -9.49
N GLY A 60 -17.43 17.44 -9.53
CA GLY A 60 -17.89 18.22 -10.68
C GLY A 60 -19.37 17.96 -10.97
N GLU A 61 -19.67 17.50 -12.20
CA GLU A 61 -21.01 17.11 -12.63
C GLU A 61 -21.36 15.63 -12.34
N PHE A 62 -20.41 14.85 -11.86
CA PHE A 62 -20.58 13.43 -11.57
C PHE A 62 -21.14 13.24 -10.17
N GLN A 63 -22.27 12.54 -10.08
CA GLN A 63 -22.96 12.23 -8.81
C GLN A 63 -22.63 10.81 -8.38
N VAL A 64 -22.50 10.58 -7.08
CA VAL A 64 -22.27 9.23 -6.56
C VAL A 64 -23.45 8.32 -6.92
N SER A 65 -23.15 7.21 -7.58
CA SER A 65 -24.12 6.18 -7.94
C SER A 65 -24.02 4.95 -7.04
N GLU A 66 -22.82 4.62 -6.59
CA GLU A 66 -22.55 3.47 -5.74
C GLU A 66 -21.34 3.76 -4.86
N THR A 67 -21.35 3.31 -3.61
CA THR A 67 -20.22 3.43 -2.70
C THR A 67 -20.04 2.12 -1.95
N SER A 68 -18.81 1.61 -1.95
CA SER A 68 -18.44 0.48 -1.11
C SER A 68 -18.20 0.94 0.31
N ALA A 69 -18.59 0.11 1.28
CA ALA A 69 -18.18 0.33 2.66
C ALA A 69 -16.63 0.39 2.74
N PRO A 70 -16.06 1.26 3.60
CA PRO A 70 -14.62 1.27 3.83
C PRO A 70 -14.14 -0.13 4.18
N SER A 71 -13.11 -0.61 3.48
CA SER A 71 -12.50 -1.90 3.75
C SER A 71 -11.04 -1.71 4.10
N THR A 72 -10.62 -2.25 5.24
CA THR A 72 -9.20 -2.40 5.54
C THR A 72 -8.70 -3.61 4.77
N ALA A 73 -7.79 -3.40 3.81
CA ALA A 73 -7.16 -4.49 3.09
C ALA A 73 -6.28 -5.29 4.07
N ALA A 74 -6.76 -6.49 4.42
CA ALA A 74 -6.27 -7.29 5.54
C ALA A 74 -4.76 -7.63 5.49
N ASP A 75 -4.16 -7.58 4.30
CA ASP A 75 -2.77 -7.97 4.07
C ASP A 75 -1.78 -6.79 4.05
N VAL A 76 -2.28 -5.55 3.97
CA VAL A 76 -1.44 -4.34 3.82
C VAL A 76 -1.77 -3.23 4.81
N GLY A 77 -2.80 -3.40 5.66
CA GLY A 77 -3.15 -2.42 6.67
C GLY A 77 -3.64 -1.07 6.11
N LYS A 78 -4.13 -1.06 4.87
CA LYS A 78 -4.62 0.14 4.18
C LYS A 78 -6.13 0.22 4.23
N ASP A 79 -6.65 1.39 4.55
CA ASP A 79 -8.07 1.72 4.40
C ASP A 79 -8.34 2.11 2.96
N VAL A 80 -9.28 1.39 2.34
CA VAL A 80 -9.68 1.61 0.95
C VAL A 80 -11.15 1.94 0.88
N VAL A 81 -11.47 3.03 0.19
CA VAL A 81 -12.85 3.42 -0.14
C VAL A 81 -12.99 3.47 -1.66
N ARG A 82 -14.09 2.89 -2.15
CA ARG A 82 -14.41 2.88 -3.58
C ARG A 82 -15.76 3.51 -3.80
N ALA A 83 -15.87 4.40 -4.77
CA ALA A 83 -17.14 5.02 -5.13
C ALA A 83 -17.25 5.16 -6.65
N THR A 84 -18.36 4.74 -7.21
CA THR A 84 -18.67 4.92 -8.63
C THR A 84 -19.53 6.16 -8.79
N TYR A 85 -19.19 7.02 -9.73
CA TYR A 85 -19.93 8.23 -10.06
C TYR A 85 -20.42 8.20 -11.51
N THR A 86 -21.47 8.96 -11.78
CA THR A 86 -22.04 9.12 -13.12
C THR A 86 -22.62 10.51 -13.33
N ASP A 87 -22.53 11.01 -14.56
CA ASP A 87 -23.22 12.21 -15.06
C ASP A 87 -24.53 11.85 -15.82
N GLY A 88 -24.91 10.56 -15.82
CA GLY A 88 -26.02 10.00 -16.60
C GLY A 88 -25.61 9.36 -17.94
N THR A 89 -24.41 9.63 -18.43
CA THR A 89 -23.85 9.06 -19.68
C THR A 89 -22.55 8.31 -19.41
N ASN A 90 -21.62 8.96 -18.74
CA ASN A 90 -20.30 8.49 -18.39
C ASN A 90 -20.27 7.94 -16.96
N ARG A 91 -19.30 7.07 -16.70
CA ARG A 91 -19.07 6.49 -15.38
C ARG A 91 -17.60 6.49 -15.04
N VAL A 92 -17.30 6.84 -13.79
CA VAL A 92 -15.94 6.82 -13.24
C VAL A 92 -15.93 6.15 -11.88
N LEU A 93 -14.85 5.45 -11.56
CA LEU A 93 -14.60 4.82 -10.27
C LEU A 93 -13.52 5.61 -9.54
N LEU A 94 -13.85 6.16 -8.38
CA LEU A 94 -12.90 6.68 -7.42
C LEU A 94 -12.42 5.54 -6.51
N VAL A 95 -11.11 5.50 -6.29
CA VAL A 95 -10.45 4.69 -5.27
C VAL A 95 -9.64 5.63 -4.40
N LEU A 96 -9.95 5.64 -3.11
CA LEU A 96 -9.16 6.30 -2.07
C LEU A 96 -8.45 5.22 -1.28
N SER A 97 -7.15 5.39 -1.04
CA SER A 97 -6.33 4.46 -0.26
C SER A 97 -5.44 5.24 0.71
N ARG A 98 -5.32 4.77 1.96
CA ARG A 98 -4.39 5.33 2.95
C ARG A 98 -3.92 4.22 3.91
N PRO A 99 -2.66 4.21 4.35
CA PRO A 99 -1.57 5.08 3.87
C PRO A 99 -1.03 4.62 2.50
N GLU A 100 -0.63 5.58 1.69
CA GLU A 100 0.13 5.42 0.45
C GLU A 100 1.41 6.23 0.54
N ALA A 101 2.54 5.62 0.15
CA ALA A 101 3.87 6.21 0.23
C ALA A 101 4.43 6.56 -1.16
N ASP A 102 4.08 5.78 -2.19
CA ASP A 102 4.58 5.95 -3.55
C ASP A 102 3.40 5.90 -4.54
N LEU A 103 3.23 6.98 -5.31
CA LEU A 103 2.16 7.13 -6.27
C LEU A 103 2.26 6.14 -7.45
N GLU A 104 3.45 5.93 -7.99
CA GLU A 104 3.63 5.04 -9.15
C GLU A 104 3.38 3.58 -8.74
N GLU A 105 3.84 3.19 -7.55
CA GLU A 105 3.56 1.88 -6.97
C GLU A 105 2.07 1.69 -6.70
N PHE A 106 1.41 2.68 -6.10
CA PHE A 106 -0.05 2.66 -5.87
C PHE A 106 -0.82 2.44 -7.18
N LEU A 107 -0.48 3.19 -8.23
CA LEU A 107 -1.13 3.09 -9.54
C LEU A 107 -0.84 1.75 -10.22
N THR A 108 0.40 1.27 -10.17
CA THR A 108 0.79 -0.02 -10.74
C THR A 108 0.08 -1.17 -10.04
N ASN A 109 0.00 -1.14 -8.70
CA ASN A 109 -0.72 -2.12 -7.89
C ASN A 109 -2.23 -2.09 -8.14
N ALA A 110 -2.78 -0.93 -8.50
CA ALA A 110 -4.16 -0.78 -8.94
C ALA A 110 -4.40 -1.22 -10.40
N GLY A 111 -3.38 -1.75 -11.09
CA GLY A 111 -3.48 -2.23 -12.46
C GLY A 111 -3.45 -1.14 -13.52
N ILE A 112 -2.91 0.05 -13.19
CA ILE A 112 -2.74 1.13 -14.17
C ILE A 112 -1.41 0.97 -14.89
N GLN A 113 -1.45 1.02 -16.21
CA GLN A 113 -0.32 0.83 -17.12
C GLN A 113 -0.06 2.11 -17.93
N GLU A 114 1.07 2.16 -18.65
CA GLU A 114 1.44 3.28 -19.52
C GLU A 114 1.46 4.63 -18.77
N LEU A 115 2.02 4.63 -17.55
CA LEU A 115 2.05 5.79 -16.67
C LEU A 115 2.81 6.95 -17.32
N GLN A 116 2.20 8.13 -17.29
CA GLN A 116 2.73 9.39 -17.79
C GLN A 116 2.32 10.51 -16.82
N ALA A 117 3.25 11.41 -16.53
CA ALA A 117 2.92 12.63 -15.80
C ALA A 117 1.87 13.42 -16.58
N ALA A 118 0.78 13.80 -15.93
CA ALA A 118 -0.20 14.69 -16.52
C ALA A 118 0.44 16.08 -16.71
N PRO A 119 0.12 16.80 -17.80
CA PRO A 119 0.49 18.20 -17.89
C PRO A 119 -0.10 18.94 -16.69
N GLU A 120 0.72 19.76 -16.01
CA GLU A 120 0.24 20.61 -14.94
C GLU A 120 -0.91 21.48 -15.48
N ALA A 121 -2.07 21.45 -14.81
CA ALA A 121 -3.17 22.32 -15.21
C ALA A 121 -2.72 23.77 -14.98
N ASP A 122 -2.77 24.58 -16.05
CA ASP A 122 -2.31 25.97 -16.10
C ASP A 122 -2.55 26.73 -14.77
N ASP A 123 -1.45 27.24 -14.17
CA ASP A 123 -1.17 28.34 -13.21
C ASP A 123 -2.30 29.11 -12.46
N ALA A 124 -3.54 28.63 -12.44
CA ALA A 124 -4.70 29.32 -11.86
C ALA A 124 -5.06 28.83 -10.45
N SER A 125 -4.41 27.76 -9.97
CA SER A 125 -4.58 27.26 -8.61
C SER A 125 -3.41 27.73 -7.73
N PRO A 126 -3.66 28.48 -6.65
CA PRO A 126 -2.61 29.05 -5.79
C PRO A 126 -1.91 28.03 -4.87
N GLU A 127 -2.21 26.73 -5.00
CA GLU A 127 -1.64 25.67 -4.18
C GLU A 127 -0.78 24.73 -5.04
N PRO A 128 0.33 24.19 -4.51
CA PRO A 128 1.12 23.20 -5.23
C PRO A 128 0.21 21.99 -5.50
N SER A 129 -0.27 21.85 -6.74
CA SER A 129 -1.06 20.70 -7.12
C SER A 129 -0.19 19.45 -6.99
N ALA A 130 -0.63 18.48 -6.18
CA ALA A 130 0.04 17.19 -6.09
C ALA A 130 0.26 16.61 -7.50
N ALA A 131 1.46 16.10 -7.75
CA ALA A 131 1.83 15.53 -9.04
C ALA A 131 0.77 14.49 -9.45
N THR A 132 0.15 14.71 -10.60
CA THR A 132 -0.88 13.82 -11.14
C THR A 132 -0.24 12.94 -12.21
N VAL A 133 -0.47 11.64 -12.11
CA VAL A 133 0.02 10.64 -13.05
C VAL A 133 -1.18 9.94 -13.68
N CYS A 134 -1.20 9.87 -15.00
CA CYS A 134 -2.25 9.22 -15.77
C CYS A 134 -1.70 8.02 -16.53
N GLY A 135 -2.58 7.10 -16.87
CA GLY A 135 -2.29 5.92 -17.65
C GLY A 135 -3.58 5.25 -18.11
N ARG A 136 -3.52 3.94 -18.33
CA ARG A 136 -4.63 3.12 -18.78
C ARG A 136 -4.91 2.00 -17.79
N SER A 137 -6.18 1.79 -17.45
CA SER A 137 -6.58 0.63 -16.64
C SER A 137 -6.41 -0.67 -17.43
N ALA A 138 -5.79 -1.67 -16.81
CA ALA A 138 -5.74 -3.03 -17.34
C ALA A 138 -7.12 -3.69 -17.43
N ASP A 139 -8.06 -3.29 -16.56
CA ASP A 139 -9.38 -3.91 -16.44
C ASP A 139 -10.38 -3.33 -17.44
N THR A 140 -10.35 -2.01 -17.66
CA THR A 140 -11.33 -1.31 -18.51
C THR A 140 -10.77 -0.85 -19.84
N GLU A 141 -9.44 -0.86 -20.02
CA GLU A 141 -8.74 -0.27 -21.16
C GLU A 141 -8.94 1.25 -21.33
N TYR A 142 -9.70 1.89 -20.44
CA TYR A 142 -9.93 3.34 -20.45
C TYR A 142 -8.88 4.08 -19.61
N ALA A 143 -8.92 5.41 -19.72
CA ALA A 143 -8.04 6.31 -19.01
C ALA A 143 -8.21 6.17 -17.49
N ALA A 144 -7.11 6.30 -16.77
CA ALA A 144 -7.08 6.40 -15.32
C ALA A 144 -6.05 7.43 -14.90
N CYS A 145 -6.36 8.23 -13.88
CA CYS A 145 -5.45 9.23 -13.33
C CYS A 145 -5.47 9.17 -11.82
N GLY A 146 -4.30 9.31 -11.20
CA GLY A 146 -4.21 9.42 -9.76
C GLY A 146 -3.16 10.41 -9.30
N ARG A 147 -3.28 10.77 -8.03
CA ARG A 147 -2.39 11.67 -7.32
C ARG A 147 -2.28 11.21 -5.87
N GLN A 148 -1.25 11.67 -5.20
CA GLN A 148 -1.03 11.41 -3.78
C GLN A 148 -1.02 12.73 -3.03
N ILE A 149 -1.85 12.85 -2.01
CA ILE A 149 -1.86 14.00 -1.10
C ILE A 149 -1.58 13.47 0.30
N GLU A 150 -0.50 13.96 0.91
CA GLU A 150 0.03 13.43 2.16
C GLU A 150 0.24 11.92 2.04
N GLU A 151 -0.52 11.10 2.77
CA GLU A 151 -0.48 9.64 2.71
C GLU A 151 -1.71 9.05 1.99
N THR A 152 -2.46 9.85 1.23
CA THR A 152 -3.70 9.42 0.59
C THR A 152 -3.50 9.29 -0.91
N GLY A 153 -3.58 8.06 -1.42
CA GLY A 153 -3.68 7.81 -2.85
C GLY A 153 -5.11 8.03 -3.32
N GLN A 154 -5.27 8.93 -4.29
CA GLN A 154 -6.54 9.20 -4.95
C GLN A 154 -6.42 8.74 -6.40
N LEU A 155 -7.28 7.83 -6.84
CA LEU A 155 -7.29 7.28 -8.20
C LEU A 155 -8.70 7.38 -8.78
N LEU A 156 -8.81 7.97 -9.96
CA LEU A 156 -10.00 7.93 -10.81
C LEU A 156 -9.74 7.01 -12.00
N VAL A 157 -10.63 6.04 -12.19
CA VAL A 157 -10.63 5.11 -13.33
C VAL A 157 -11.88 5.34 -14.15
N ALA A 158 -11.75 5.58 -15.44
CA ALA A 158 -12.90 5.65 -16.32
C ALA A 158 -13.49 4.25 -16.56
N LEU A 159 -14.81 4.14 -16.43
CA LEU A 159 -15.58 2.93 -16.76
C LEU A 159 -16.27 3.06 -18.14
N THR A 160 -16.20 4.25 -18.73
CA THR A 160 -16.65 4.60 -20.08
C THR A 160 -15.55 5.41 -20.77
N ASP A 161 -15.74 5.76 -22.04
CA ASP A 161 -14.78 6.57 -22.81
C ASP A 161 -14.79 8.04 -22.34
N VAL A 162 -14.04 8.33 -21.28
CA VAL A 162 -13.88 9.67 -20.68
C VAL A 162 -12.50 10.21 -21.02
N ASP A 163 -12.44 11.48 -21.43
CA ASP A 163 -11.18 12.13 -21.78
C ASP A 163 -10.23 12.23 -20.56
N PRO A 164 -8.93 11.91 -20.71
CA PRO A 164 -7.97 12.00 -19.62
C PRO A 164 -7.89 13.37 -18.93
N ASN A 165 -8.07 14.49 -19.68
CA ASN A 165 -8.04 15.83 -19.10
C ASN A 165 -9.27 16.11 -18.22
N THR A 166 -10.39 15.43 -18.50
CA THR A 166 -11.56 15.49 -17.62
C THR A 166 -11.25 14.79 -16.31
N LEU A 167 -10.59 13.61 -16.36
CA LEU A 167 -10.20 12.89 -15.15
C LEU A 167 -9.23 13.69 -14.28
N THR A 168 -8.23 14.35 -14.87
CA THR A 168 -7.30 15.20 -14.10
C THR A 168 -8.02 16.38 -13.44
N THR A 169 -8.94 17.02 -14.17
CA THR A 169 -9.76 18.12 -13.63
C THR A 169 -10.64 17.66 -12.46
N LEU A 170 -11.30 16.50 -12.60
CA LEU A 170 -12.10 15.90 -11.53
C LEU A 170 -11.24 15.55 -10.31
N LEU A 171 -10.04 15.01 -10.56
CA LEU A 171 -9.09 14.67 -9.50
C LEU A 171 -8.69 15.92 -8.71
N GLN A 172 -8.51 17.06 -9.36
CA GLN A 172 -8.18 18.33 -8.70
C GLN A 172 -9.30 18.88 -7.82
N GLN A 173 -10.55 18.53 -8.10
CA GLN A 173 -11.71 18.94 -7.32
C GLN A 173 -11.94 18.07 -6.08
N LEU A 174 -11.23 16.93 -5.97
CA LEU A 174 -11.29 16.10 -4.78
C LEU A 174 -10.70 16.85 -3.58
N PRO A 175 -11.29 16.69 -2.39
CA PRO A 175 -10.70 17.22 -1.16
C PRO A 175 -9.29 16.63 -0.94
N SER A 176 -8.40 17.46 -0.41
CA SER A 176 -7.10 17.06 0.13
C SER A 176 -7.27 16.29 1.42
#